data_AF-A0A7Z9QNP2-F1
#
_entry.id   AF-A0A7Z9QNP2-F1
#
_cell.length_a   1.000
_cell.length_b   1.000
_cell.length_c   1.000
_cell.angle_alpha   90.00
_cell.angle_beta   90.00
_cell.angle_gamma   90.00
#
_symmetry.space_group_name_H-M   'P 1'
#
loop_
_entity.id
_entity.type
_entity.pdbx_description
1 polymer ?
#
loop_
_entity_poly.entity_id
_entity_poly.type
_entity_poly.pdbx_seq_one_letter_code
_entity_poly.pdbx_strand_id
1 'polypeptide(L)'
;MIGYLSITFIYYWWHRLRHSVPILWRLLHQFHHSPVRIEVITSFYKNPLEIFLNGILTSAILYILLGLSVSAVGLCVLITALAEFIYHMNIKTPRLMGLFFQRPEMHRIHHQRGLHHYNYADLPVWDMLFGTYNNPVLVNNRTGFPNANEKRV
;
A
#
# COMPACT_ATOMS: atom_id res chain seq x y z
N MET A 1 -19.89 -3.97 1.10
CA MET A 1 -19.31 -3.98 -0.26
C MET A 1 -19.01 -2.57 -0.77
N ILE A 2 -20.00 -1.67 -0.86
CA ILE A 2 -19.81 -0.28 -1.36
C ILE A 2 -18.72 0.48 -0.57
N GLY A 3 -18.74 0.41 0.76
CA GLY A 3 -17.71 1.07 1.59
C GLY A 3 -16.29 0.57 1.31
N TYR A 4 -16.09 -0.75 1.17
CA TYR A 4 -14.79 -1.33 0.88
C TYR A 4 -14.26 -0.96 -0.52
N LEU A 5 -15.13 -0.97 -1.53
CA LEU A 5 -14.75 -0.49 -2.87
C LEU A 5 -14.42 1.01 -2.87
N SER A 6 -15.18 1.80 -2.13
CA SER A 6 -14.96 3.25 -2.01
C SER A 6 -13.62 3.56 -1.33
N ILE A 7 -13.31 2.87 -0.23
CA ILE A 7 -12.08 3.13 0.52
C ILE A 7 -10.85 2.67 -0.25
N THR A 8 -10.88 1.51 -0.90
CA THR A 8 -9.75 1.04 -1.73
C THR A 8 -9.50 1.96 -2.93
N PHE A 9 -10.55 2.50 -3.54
CA PHE A 9 -10.41 3.50 -4.62
C PHE A 9 -9.77 4.81 -4.12
N ILE A 10 -10.21 5.33 -2.98
CA ILE A 10 -9.65 6.56 -2.40
C ILE A 10 -8.21 6.33 -1.97
N TYR A 11 -7.91 5.18 -1.37
CA TYR A 11 -6.56 4.83 -0.94
C TYR A 11 -5.60 4.62 -2.11
N TYR A 12 -6.06 4.14 -3.27
CA TYR A 12 -5.24 4.14 -4.49
C TYR A 12 -4.70 5.54 -4.80
N TRP A 13 -5.59 6.54 -4.85
CA TRP A 13 -5.20 7.92 -5.12
C TRP A 13 -4.36 8.52 -3.99
N TRP A 14 -4.74 8.29 -2.74
CA TRP A 14 -3.98 8.75 -1.59
C TRP A 14 -2.55 8.18 -1.58
N HIS A 15 -2.39 6.90 -1.92
CA HIS A 15 -1.10 6.24 -2.01
C HIS A 15 -0.27 6.81 -3.17
N ARG A 16 -0.85 6.96 -4.36
CA ARG A 16 -0.18 7.59 -5.50
C ARG A 16 0.25 9.03 -5.20
N LEU A 17 -0.58 9.82 -4.50
CA LEU A 17 -0.24 11.18 -4.07
C LEU A 17 0.95 11.20 -3.11
N ARG A 18 0.99 10.27 -2.14
CA ARG A 18 2.12 10.15 -1.19
C ARG A 18 3.45 9.80 -1.87
N HIS A 19 3.41 9.12 -3.02
CA HIS A 19 4.60 8.88 -3.85
C HIS A 19 4.96 10.07 -4.75
N SER A 20 3.96 10.78 -5.26
CA SER A 20 4.16 11.82 -6.28
C SER A 20 4.51 13.19 -5.69
N VAL A 21 4.07 13.48 -4.47
CA VAL A 21 4.27 14.78 -3.80
C VAL A 21 5.46 14.69 -2.83
N PRO A 22 6.57 15.43 -3.04
CA PRO A 22 7.80 15.26 -2.26
C PRO A 22 7.66 15.46 -0.75
N ILE A 23 6.74 16.32 -0.30
CA ILE A 23 6.52 16.55 1.13
C ILE A 23 5.74 15.38 1.77
N LEU A 24 4.73 14.84 1.07
CA LEU A 24 3.96 13.69 1.55
C LEU A 24 4.84 12.43 1.59
N TRP A 25 5.70 12.26 0.59
CA TRP A 25 6.70 11.19 0.59
C TRP A 25 7.57 11.26 1.84
N ARG A 26 8.22 12.41 2.08
CA ARG A 26 9.17 12.56 3.18
C ARG A 26 8.53 12.45 4.57
N LEU A 27 7.36 13.03 4.76
CA LEU A 27 6.74 13.07 6.08
C LEU A 27 5.94 11.82 6.41
N LEU A 28 5.36 11.17 5.40
CA LEU A 28 4.43 10.08 5.64
C LEU A 28 5.04 8.74 5.22
N HIS A 29 5.49 8.62 3.98
CA HIS A 29 5.55 7.31 3.34
C HIS A 29 6.97 6.77 3.09
N GLN A 30 8.01 7.60 3.14
CA GLN A 30 9.39 7.15 2.93
C GLN A 30 9.87 6.14 3.98
N PHE A 31 9.38 6.26 5.23
CA PHE A 31 9.72 5.33 6.31
C PHE A 31 9.22 3.92 5.99
N HIS A 32 8.05 3.80 5.36
CA HIS A 32 7.51 2.54 4.87
C HIS A 32 8.37 1.89 3.79
N HIS A 33 9.00 2.70 2.95
CA HIS A 33 9.91 2.22 1.91
C HIS A 33 11.35 2.04 2.38
N SER A 34 11.67 2.31 3.64
CA SER A 34 13.01 2.14 4.19
C SER A 34 13.54 0.69 4.24
N PRO A 35 12.70 -0.36 4.40
CA PRO A 35 13.21 -1.73 4.54
C PRO A 35 13.85 -2.29 3.25
N VAL A 36 15.05 -2.86 3.41
CA VAL A 36 15.79 -3.58 2.35
C VAL A 36 15.21 -4.99 2.08
N ARG A 37 14.50 -5.55 3.06
CA ARG A 37 13.77 -6.81 2.94
C ARG A 37 12.32 -6.58 3.34
N ILE A 38 11.40 -6.86 2.43
CA ILE A 38 9.96 -6.76 2.66
C ILE A 38 9.48 -8.04 3.35
N GLU A 39 8.85 -7.89 4.50
CA GLU A 39 8.28 -8.97 5.30
C GLU A 39 6.92 -8.54 5.85
N VAL A 40 6.11 -9.47 6.35
CA VAL A 40 4.81 -9.15 6.95
C VAL A 40 4.93 -8.08 8.03
N ILE A 41 5.97 -8.16 8.87
CA ILE A 41 6.19 -7.17 9.93
C ILE A 41 6.51 -5.76 9.39
N THR A 42 7.07 -5.65 8.20
CA THR A 42 7.38 -4.35 7.59
C THR A 42 6.14 -3.61 7.10
N SER A 43 4.97 -4.29 7.02
CA SER A 43 3.67 -3.63 6.84
C SER A 43 3.39 -2.56 7.91
N PHE A 44 3.96 -2.73 9.11
CA PHE A 44 3.82 -1.79 10.22
C PHE A 44 4.88 -0.70 10.26
N TYR A 45 5.86 -0.72 9.36
CA TYR A 45 6.87 0.34 9.29
C TYR A 45 6.19 1.54 8.64
N LYS A 46 5.53 2.36 9.45
CA LYS A 46 4.81 3.56 9.02
C LYS A 46 5.05 4.68 10.01
N ASN A 47 5.09 5.91 9.51
CA ASN A 47 5.18 7.06 10.39
C ASN A 47 3.88 7.16 11.24
N PRO A 48 3.94 7.44 12.55
CA PRO A 48 2.73 7.60 13.37
C PRO A 48 1.75 8.64 12.81
N LEU A 49 2.26 9.71 12.17
CA LEU A 49 1.44 10.71 11.50
C LEU A 49 0.70 10.12 10.29
N GLU A 50 1.33 9.23 9.51
CA GLU A 50 0.68 8.52 8.41
C GLU A 50 -0.48 7.66 8.93
N ILE A 51 -0.26 6.90 10.01
CA ILE A 51 -1.29 6.06 10.63
C ILE A 51 -2.46 6.93 11.11
N PHE A 52 -2.17 8.05 11.78
CA PHE A 52 -3.19 8.97 12.27
C PHE A 52 -4.03 9.59 11.14
N LEU A 53 -3.38 10.11 10.09
CA LEU A 53 -4.06 10.70 8.93
C LEU A 53 -4.89 9.66 8.16
N ASN A 54 -4.38 8.43 8.03
CA ASN A 54 -5.15 7.33 7.46
C ASN A 54 -6.40 7.01 8.29
N GLY A 55 -6.30 7.03 9.63
CA GLY A 55 -7.46 6.87 10.52
C GLY A 55 -8.51 7.96 10.32
N ILE A 56 -8.08 9.22 10.21
CA ILE A 56 -8.98 10.36 9.92
C ILE A 56 -9.67 10.18 8.57
N LEU A 57 -8.91 9.89 7.51
CA LEU A 57 -9.44 9.71 6.17
C LEU A 57 -10.46 8.56 6.12
N THR A 58 -10.12 7.41 6.71
CA THR A 58 -11.02 6.25 6.78
C THR A 58 -12.31 6.59 7.53
N SER A 59 -12.21 7.30 8.65
CA SER A 59 -13.37 7.70 9.45
C SER A 59 -14.24 8.71 8.72
N ALA A 60 -13.63 9.71 8.06
CA ALA A 60 -14.31 10.72 7.28
C ALA A 60 -15.13 10.10 6.13
N ILE A 61 -14.54 9.14 5.41
CA ILE A 61 -15.22 8.49 4.28
C ILE A 61 -16.25 7.47 4.76
N LEU A 62 -15.86 6.50 5.58
CA LEU A 62 -16.72 5.35 5.86
C LEU A 62 -17.78 5.67 6.92
N TYR A 63 -17.39 6.33 8.01
CA TYR A 63 -18.31 6.62 9.11
C TYR A 63 -19.13 7.89 8.83
N ILE A 64 -18.46 9.01 8.57
CA ILE A 64 -19.13 10.32 8.45
C ILE A 64 -19.89 10.43 7.12
N LEU A 65 -19.22 10.20 5.99
CA LEU A 65 -19.83 10.42 4.67
C LEU A 65 -20.80 9.31 4.26
N LEU A 66 -20.42 8.04 4.46
CA LEU A 66 -21.24 6.89 4.04
C LEU A 66 -22.14 6.34 5.15
N GLY A 67 -22.00 6.79 6.41
CA GLY A 67 -22.88 6.39 7.51
C GLY A 67 -22.73 4.94 7.96
N LEU A 68 -21.58 4.30 7.73
CA LEU A 68 -21.38 2.90 8.16
C LEU A 68 -21.33 2.80 9.68
N SER A 69 -21.81 1.68 10.22
CA SER A 69 -21.60 1.37 11.64
C SER A 69 -20.11 1.20 11.96
N VAL A 70 -19.73 1.44 13.23
CA VAL A 70 -18.35 1.23 13.70
C VAL A 70 -17.85 -0.19 13.41
N SER A 71 -18.71 -1.20 13.56
CA SER A 71 -18.38 -2.59 13.23
C SER A 71 -18.09 -2.80 11.74
N ALA A 72 -18.84 -2.15 10.85
CA ALA A 72 -18.62 -2.22 9.41
C ALA A 72 -17.33 -1.49 8.99
N VAL A 73 -17.00 -0.35 9.62
CA VAL A 73 -15.72 0.34 9.44
C VAL A 73 -14.57 -0.55 9.90
N GLY A 74 -14.68 -1.15 11.09
CA GLY A 74 -13.69 -2.08 11.64
C GLY A 74 -13.43 -3.27 10.73
N LEU A 75 -14.49 -3.83 10.12
CA LEU A 75 -14.35 -4.90 9.14
C LEU A 75 -13.60 -4.46 7.88
N CYS A 76 -13.87 -3.25 7.36
CA CYS A 76 -13.14 -2.73 6.20
C CYS A 76 -11.64 -2.53 6.52
N VAL A 77 -11.33 -2.01 7.70
CA VAL A 77 -9.95 -1.85 8.18
C VAL A 77 -9.26 -3.20 8.32
N LEU A 78 -9.94 -4.20 8.91
CA LEU A 78 -9.40 -5.54 9.07
C LEU A 78 -9.07 -6.19 7.71
N ILE A 79 -9.99 -6.13 6.74
CA ILE A 79 -9.77 -6.71 5.41
C ILE A 79 -8.59 -6.01 4.71
N THR A 80 -8.50 -4.69 4.82
CA THR A 80 -7.39 -3.89 4.28
C THR A 80 -6.05 -4.29 4.90
N ALA A 81 -6.00 -4.44 6.23
CA ALA A 81 -4.79 -4.87 6.93
C ALA A 81 -4.37 -6.30 6.53
N LEU A 82 -5.33 -7.22 6.37
CA LEU A 82 -5.04 -8.58 5.91
C LEU A 82 -4.51 -8.60 4.48
N ALA A 83 -5.08 -7.80 3.58
CA ALA A 83 -4.54 -7.64 2.23
C ALA A 83 -3.09 -7.14 2.28
N GLU A 84 -2.83 -6.13 3.12
CA GLU A 84 -1.49 -5.59 3.33
C GLU A 84 -0.47 -6.62 3.81
N PHE A 85 -0.86 -7.47 4.77
CA PHE A 85 0.01 -8.54 5.23
C PHE A 85 0.35 -9.51 4.12
N ILE A 86 -0.62 -9.87 3.27
CA ILE A 86 -0.43 -10.82 2.17
C ILE A 86 0.59 -10.30 1.16
N TYR A 87 0.45 -9.07 0.67
CA TYR A 87 1.38 -8.55 -0.33
C TYR A 87 2.74 -8.09 0.26
N HIS A 88 2.88 -8.08 1.59
CA HIS A 88 4.18 -7.96 2.26
C HIS A 88 4.84 -9.30 2.61
N MET A 89 4.18 -10.44 2.37
CA MET A 89 4.80 -11.75 2.61
C MET A 89 6.03 -11.93 1.71
N ASN A 90 7.06 -12.63 2.21
CA ASN A 90 8.23 -12.98 1.40
C ASN A 90 8.12 -14.41 0.85
N ILE A 91 7.05 -14.66 0.09
CA ILE A 91 6.76 -15.94 -0.55
C ILE A 91 6.60 -15.76 -2.05
N LYS A 92 6.79 -16.84 -2.81
CA LYS A 92 6.47 -16.86 -4.25
C LYS A 92 4.98 -17.16 -4.43
N THR A 93 4.32 -16.44 -5.34
CA THR A 93 2.91 -16.65 -5.65
C THR A 93 2.66 -16.89 -7.13
N PRO A 94 1.64 -17.69 -7.52
CA PRO A 94 1.23 -17.85 -8.91
C PRO A 94 0.90 -16.52 -9.59
N ARG A 95 1.42 -16.31 -10.80
CA ARG A 95 1.24 -15.04 -11.54
C ARG A 95 -0.22 -14.66 -11.80
N LEU A 96 -1.08 -15.66 -12.03
CA LEU A 96 -2.50 -15.45 -12.28
C LEU A 96 -3.24 -14.82 -11.09
N MET A 97 -2.75 -15.01 -9.86
CA MET A 97 -3.33 -14.34 -8.68
C MET A 97 -3.27 -12.82 -8.79
N GLY A 98 -2.25 -12.30 -9.49
CA GLY A 98 -2.04 -10.87 -9.71
C GLY A 98 -3.15 -10.19 -10.51
N LEU A 99 -4.06 -10.96 -11.12
CA LEU A 99 -5.24 -10.40 -11.78
C LEU A 99 -6.33 -9.99 -10.78
N PHE A 100 -6.35 -10.61 -9.60
CA PHE A 100 -7.43 -10.45 -8.62
C PHE A 100 -6.92 -9.87 -7.29
N PHE A 101 -5.69 -10.17 -6.90
CA PHE A 101 -5.07 -9.77 -5.64
C PHE A 101 -3.69 -9.19 -5.88
N GLN A 102 -3.30 -8.19 -5.10
CA GLN A 102 -1.93 -7.70 -5.14
C GLN A 102 -0.99 -8.79 -4.61
N ARG A 103 0.04 -9.12 -5.39
CA ARG A 103 1.01 -10.16 -5.04
C ARG A 103 2.21 -9.57 -4.29
N PRO A 104 2.91 -10.37 -3.47
CA PRO A 104 4.25 -10.04 -2.98
C PRO A 104 5.20 -9.47 -4.04
N GLU A 105 5.22 -10.09 -5.21
CA GLU A 105 6.08 -9.68 -6.31
C GLU A 105 5.68 -8.30 -6.88
N MET A 106 4.37 -8.02 -6.95
CA MET A 106 3.87 -6.71 -7.40
C MET A 106 4.25 -5.61 -6.40
N HIS A 107 4.07 -5.88 -5.11
CA HIS A 107 4.40 -4.93 -4.06
C HIS A 107 5.91 -4.72 -3.88
N ARG A 108 6.74 -5.74 -4.15
CA ARG A 108 8.19 -5.56 -4.20
C ARG A 108 8.66 -4.64 -5.34
N ILE A 109 7.96 -4.61 -6.47
CA ILE A 109 8.21 -3.58 -7.50
C ILE A 109 7.82 -2.20 -6.97
N HIS A 110 6.71 -2.09 -6.27
CA HIS A 110 6.30 -0.83 -5.63
C HIS A 110 7.35 -0.33 -4.62
N HIS A 111 7.95 -1.22 -3.84
CA HIS A 111 9.03 -0.91 -2.91
C HIS A 111 10.43 -0.77 -3.56
N GLN A 112 10.53 -0.91 -4.87
CA GLN A 112 11.83 -0.87 -5.54
C GLN A 112 12.51 0.48 -5.31
N ARG A 113 13.79 0.41 -4.95
CA ARG A 113 14.63 1.57 -4.72
C ARG A 113 14.68 2.46 -5.96
N GLY A 114 14.38 3.74 -5.78
CA GLY A 114 14.41 4.75 -6.83
C GLY A 114 13.27 4.64 -7.84
N LEU A 115 12.32 3.73 -7.62
CA LEU A 115 11.11 3.59 -8.43
C LEU A 115 9.91 3.92 -7.55
N HIS A 116 9.33 5.10 -7.76
CA HIS A 116 8.13 5.56 -7.06
C HIS A 116 6.89 5.41 -7.94
N HIS A 117 6.82 4.27 -8.64
CA HIS A 117 5.81 4.00 -9.66
C HIS A 117 5.33 2.54 -9.61
N TYR A 118 4.05 2.35 -9.96
CA TYR A 118 3.31 1.08 -10.00
C TYR A 118 2.73 0.56 -8.68
N ASN A 119 1.66 -0.22 -8.83
CA ASN A 119 1.01 -1.09 -7.84
C ASN A 119 0.66 -0.37 -6.52
N TYR A 120 -0.10 0.72 -6.62
CA TYR A 120 -0.50 1.53 -5.47
C TYR A 120 -1.73 0.98 -4.75
N ALA A 121 -2.51 0.09 -5.38
CA ALA A 121 -3.79 -0.37 -4.87
C ALA A 121 -3.74 -1.73 -4.21
N ASP A 122 -4.44 -1.88 -3.09
CA ASP A 122 -4.76 -3.19 -2.50
C ASP A 122 -5.52 -4.10 -3.48
N LEU A 123 -6.43 -3.49 -4.26
CA LEU A 123 -7.17 -4.14 -5.34
C LEU A 123 -6.54 -3.79 -6.70
N PRO A 124 -5.91 -4.76 -7.40
CA PRO A 124 -5.19 -4.50 -8.64
C PRO A 124 -6.03 -3.85 -9.75
N VAL A 125 -7.36 -3.97 -9.70
CA VAL A 125 -8.27 -3.34 -10.66
C VAL A 125 -8.04 -1.83 -10.76
N TRP A 126 -7.73 -1.15 -9.67
CA TRP A 126 -7.46 0.30 -9.71
C TRP A 126 -6.14 0.59 -10.44
N ASP A 127 -5.09 -0.19 -10.18
CA ASP A 127 -3.85 -0.08 -10.93
C ASP A 127 -4.02 -0.39 -12.42
N MET A 128 -4.88 -1.35 -12.77
CA MET A 128 -5.18 -1.67 -14.17
C MET A 128 -5.92 -0.53 -14.87
N LEU A 129 -6.95 0.02 -14.22
CA LEU A 129 -7.76 1.10 -14.76
C LEU A 129 -6.97 2.40 -14.96
N PHE A 130 -6.01 2.67 -14.08
CA PHE A 130 -5.25 3.94 -14.07
C PHE A 130 -3.81 3.80 -14.54
N GLY A 131 -3.46 2.68 -15.18
CA GLY A 131 -2.19 2.50 -15.89
C GLY A 131 -0.96 2.36 -14.98
N THR A 132 -1.14 1.84 -13.77
CA THR A 132 -0.07 1.63 -12.79
C THR A 132 0.12 0.15 -12.44
N TYR A 133 -0.51 -0.76 -13.18
CA TYR A 133 -0.40 -2.21 -12.96
C TYR A 133 0.92 -2.79 -13.49
N ASN A 134 1.66 -3.49 -12.65
CA ASN A 134 2.84 -4.25 -13.04
C ASN A 134 2.89 -5.61 -12.32
N ASN A 135 2.69 -6.69 -13.08
CA ASN A 135 2.61 -8.07 -12.57
C ASN A 135 3.76 -8.95 -13.11
N PRO A 136 4.94 -8.89 -12.47
CA PRO A 136 6.16 -9.54 -12.95
C PRO A 136 6.14 -11.05 -12.75
N VAL A 137 6.93 -11.76 -13.57
CA VAL A 137 7.21 -13.19 -13.37
C VAL A 137 8.22 -13.39 -12.23
N LEU A 138 9.26 -12.55 -12.18
CA LEU A 138 10.33 -12.56 -11.18
C LEU A 138 10.66 -11.14 -10.73
N VAL A 139 11.08 -10.98 -9.49
CA VAL A 139 11.55 -9.71 -8.93
C VAL A 139 12.93 -9.91 -8.33
N ASN A 140 13.94 -9.27 -8.92
CA ASN A 140 15.31 -9.25 -8.42
C ASN A 140 15.78 -7.83 -8.05
N ASN A 141 14.82 -6.93 -7.84
CA ASN A 141 15.09 -5.53 -7.60
C ASN A 141 15.41 -5.30 -6.12
N ARG A 142 16.30 -4.34 -5.85
CA ARG A 142 16.64 -3.92 -4.50
C ARG A 142 15.56 -2.98 -3.97
N THR A 143 15.15 -3.14 -2.72
CA THR A 143 14.29 -2.20 -1.99
C THR A 143 15.12 -1.40 -0.98
N GLY A 144 14.49 -0.48 -0.24
CA GLY A 144 15.16 0.38 0.72
C GLY A 144 15.92 1.55 0.07
N PHE A 145 16.83 2.15 0.82
CA PHE A 145 17.57 3.34 0.39
C PHE A 145 19.04 3.05 0.02
N PRO A 146 19.73 3.97 -0.67
CA PRO A 146 21.18 3.88 -0.89
C PRO A 146 21.99 3.84 0.40
N ASN A 147 23.13 3.15 0.41
CA ASN A 147 24.23 3.39 1.35
C ASN A 147 23.82 3.42 2.84
N ALA A 148 22.90 2.55 3.27
CA ALA A 148 22.36 2.52 4.63
C ALA A 148 21.58 3.78 5.06
N ASN A 149 21.07 4.57 4.09
CA ASN A 149 20.29 5.77 4.35
C ASN A 149 18.96 5.47 5.05
N GLU A 150 18.52 4.21 5.15
CA GLU A 150 17.40 3.82 6.00
C GLU A 150 17.55 4.26 7.47
N LYS A 151 18.79 4.52 7.94
CA LYS A 151 19.06 5.07 9.28
C LYS A 151 18.71 6.56 9.43
N ARG A 152 18.39 7.26 8.34
CA ARG A 152 18.12 8.70 8.30
C ARG A 152 16.64 9.03 8.10
N VAL A 153 15.79 8.01 8.13
CA VAL A 153 14.37 8.06 7.80
C VAL A 153 13.55 8.05 9.07
#